data_AF-E1IHH0-F1
#
_entry.id   AF-E1IHH0-F1
#
_cell.length_a   1.000
_cell.length_b   1.000
_cell.length_c   1.000
_cell.angle_alpha   90.00
_cell.angle_beta   90.00
_cell.angle_gamma   90.00
#
_symmetry.space_group_name_H-M   'P 1'
#
loop_
_entity.id
_entity.type
_entity.pdbx_description
1 polymer ?
#
loop_
_entity_poly.entity_id
_entity_poly.type
_entity_poly.pdbx_seq_one_letter_code
_entity_poly.pdbx_strand_id
1 'polypeptide(L)'
;MIVPSLTTITIERRGYGRRYSDLPVDHLDIDGFVIDCSGAYTRPNHYDLRVGDIVRWRNGDQILEAIIAGVERSNDRVTVTLRNTTPLPDDFFFY
;
A
#
# COMPACT_ATOMS: atom_id res chain seq x y z
N MET A 1 24.19 7.47 9.25
CA MET A 1 23.21 6.36 9.13
C MET A 1 21.94 6.95 8.53
N ILE A 2 21.63 6.60 7.29
CA ILE A 2 20.36 6.98 6.68
C ILE A 2 19.36 5.96 7.22
N VAL A 3 18.48 6.37 8.13
CA VAL A 3 17.33 5.56 8.51
C VAL A 3 16.43 5.56 7.28
N PRO A 4 16.18 4.41 6.61
CA PRO A 4 15.21 4.39 5.52
C PRO A 4 13.89 4.87 6.11
N SER A 5 13.31 5.93 5.53
CA SER A 5 11.98 6.38 5.90
C SER A 5 11.02 5.24 5.62
N LEU A 6 10.55 4.56 6.67
CA LEU A 6 9.56 3.51 6.57
C LEU A 6 8.30 4.12 5.97
N THR A 7 8.06 3.80 4.70
CA THR A 7 6.84 4.24 4.03
C THR A 7 5.75 3.23 4.35
N THR A 8 4.64 3.71 4.88
CA THR A 8 3.52 2.86 5.27
C THR A 8 2.26 3.21 4.48
N ILE A 9 1.45 2.19 4.22
CA ILE A 9 0.16 2.33 3.54
C ILE A 9 -0.96 1.74 4.39
N THR A 10 -2.13 2.33 4.31
CA THR A 10 -3.37 1.78 4.86
C THR A 10 -4.18 1.18 3.72
N ILE A 11 -4.76 0.00 3.98
CA ILE A 11 -5.54 -0.73 2.97
C ILE A 11 -6.92 -1.03 3.52
N GLU A 12 -7.92 -0.68 2.72
CA GLU A 12 -9.33 -0.87 3.03
C GLU A 12 -10.04 -1.62 1.89
N ARG A 13 -10.91 -2.55 2.25
CA ARG A 13 -11.73 -3.29 1.30
C ARG A 13 -13.19 -2.87 1.46
N ARG A 14 -13.80 -2.38 0.37
CA ARG A 14 -15.22 -2.01 0.37
C ARG A 14 -16.08 -3.18 0.85
N GLY A 15 -16.96 -2.92 1.83
CA GLY A 15 -17.83 -3.92 2.45
C GLY A 15 -17.18 -4.81 3.53
N TYR A 16 -15.85 -4.78 3.67
CA TYR A 16 -15.10 -5.53 4.70
C TYR A 16 -14.38 -4.62 5.70
N GLY A 17 -14.19 -3.35 5.36
CA GLY A 17 -13.45 -2.39 6.17
C GLY A 17 -11.94 -2.53 6.02
N ARG A 18 -11.19 -2.09 7.04
CA ARG A 18 -9.73 -2.03 7.01
C ARG A 18 -9.11 -3.43 7.02
N ARG A 19 -8.16 -3.68 6.11
CA ARG A 19 -7.38 -4.91 6.03
C ARG A 19 -6.00 -4.75 6.64
N TYR A 20 -5.38 -3.60 6.42
CA TYR A 20 -4.07 -3.27 6.96
C TYR A 20 -4.06 -1.84 7.47
N SER A 21 -3.49 -1.66 8.67
CA SER A 21 -3.07 -0.35 9.20
C SER A 21 -1.55 -0.29 9.12
N ASP A 22 -1.02 0.77 8.52
CA ASP A 22 0.42 1.05 8.47
C ASP A 22 1.28 -0.11 7.93
N LEU A 23 0.84 -0.73 6.84
CA LEU A 23 1.60 -1.78 6.15
C LEU A 23 2.90 -1.18 5.60
N PRO A 24 4.08 -1.63 6.04
CA PRO A 24 5.34 -1.15 5.48
C PRO A 24 5.50 -1.63 4.03
N VAL A 25 5.99 -0.74 3.18
CA VAL A 25 6.34 -1.01 1.78
C VAL A 25 7.75 -0.50 1.50
N ASP A 26 8.48 -1.21 0.64
CA ASP A 26 9.87 -0.89 0.30
C ASP A 26 9.95 0.23 -0.76
N HIS A 27 9.02 0.22 -1.70
CA HIS A 27 8.88 1.26 -2.71
C HIS A 27 7.41 1.64 -2.89
N LEU A 28 7.13 2.93 -3.00
CA LEU A 28 5.80 3.48 -3.20
C LEU A 28 5.88 4.65 -4.18
N ASP A 29 5.02 4.60 -5.20
CA ASP A 29 4.83 5.65 -6.20
C ASP A 29 3.33 5.81 -6.49
N ILE A 30 2.98 6.82 -7.29
CA ILE A 30 1.62 7.13 -7.69
C ILE A 30 0.96 5.98 -8.46
N ASP A 31 1.75 5.17 -9.17
CA ASP A 31 1.28 4.07 -10.03
C ASP A 31 1.35 2.69 -9.35
N GLY A 32 1.94 2.59 -8.15
CA GLY A 32 2.18 1.28 -7.57
C GLY A 32 3.04 1.25 -6.32
N PHE A 33 3.14 0.06 -5.74
CA PHE A 33 4.08 -0.20 -4.65
C PHE A 33 4.65 -1.61 -4.71
N VAL A 34 5.77 -1.79 -4.02
CA VAL A 34 6.50 -3.06 -3.94
C VAL A 34 6.77 -3.39 -2.48
N ILE A 35 6.57 -4.66 -2.15
CA ILE A 35 7.00 -5.26 -0.89
C ILE A 35 8.03 -6.33 -1.23
N ASP A 36 9.25 -6.13 -0.73
CA ASP A 36 10.34 -7.10 -0.79
C ASP A 36 10.24 -8.03 0.42
N CYS A 37 10.08 -9.32 0.13
CA CYS A 37 9.98 -10.36 1.15
C CYS A 37 11.30 -11.13 1.30
N SER A 38 12.38 -10.72 0.64
CA SER A 38 13.67 -11.39 0.74
C SER A 38 14.22 -11.33 2.18
N GLY A 39 14.54 -12.49 2.73
CA GLY A 39 15.00 -12.61 4.12
C GLY A 39 13.92 -12.35 5.18
N ALA A 40 12.68 -12.07 4.79
CA ALA A 40 11.56 -11.91 5.71
C ALA A 40 10.87 -13.26 6.00
N TYR A 41 10.32 -13.40 7.20
CA TYR A 41 9.46 -14.55 7.54
C TYR A 41 8.11 -14.50 6.81
N THR A 42 7.65 -13.30 6.46
CA THR A 42 6.38 -13.12 5.74
C THR A 42 6.57 -13.40 4.27
N ARG A 43 5.83 -14.38 3.75
CA ARG A 43 5.86 -14.72 2.32
C ARG A 43 4.91 -13.81 1.52
N PRO A 44 5.16 -13.58 0.23
CA PRO A 44 4.27 -12.82 -0.65
C PRO A 44 2.79 -13.27 -0.63
N ASN A 45 2.56 -14.57 -0.48
CA ASN A 45 1.21 -15.15 -0.41
C ASN A 45 0.46 -14.90 0.90
N HIS A 46 1.14 -14.41 1.94
CA HIS A 46 0.50 -14.06 3.22
C HIS A 46 -0.18 -12.68 3.18
N TYR A 47 0.13 -11.84 2.19
CA TYR A 47 -0.52 -10.54 2.01
C TYR A 47 -1.88 -10.72 1.30
N ASP A 48 -2.98 -10.44 2.02
CA ASP A 48 -4.37 -10.43 1.52
C ASP A 48 -4.69 -9.13 0.78
N LEU A 49 -3.88 -8.82 -0.23
CA LEU A 49 -4.06 -7.71 -1.17
C LEU A 49 -4.89 -8.17 -2.36
N ARG A 50 -5.95 -7.42 -2.70
CA ARG A 50 -6.84 -7.77 -3.82
C ARG A 50 -7.11 -6.57 -4.71
N VAL A 51 -7.37 -6.88 -5.98
CA VAL A 51 -7.89 -5.90 -6.94
C VAL A 51 -9.18 -5.32 -6.42
N GLY A 52 -9.29 -3.98 -6.45
CA GLY A 52 -10.41 -3.22 -5.91
C GLY A 52 -10.24 -2.77 -4.46
N ASP A 53 -9.20 -3.21 -3.75
CA ASP A 53 -8.87 -2.63 -2.45
C ASP A 53 -8.44 -1.16 -2.62
N ILE A 54 -8.82 -0.33 -1.65
CA ILE A 54 -8.47 1.08 -1.56
C ILE A 54 -7.16 1.18 -0.77
N VAL A 55 -6.20 1.90 -1.33
CA VAL A 55 -4.89 2.14 -0.72
C VAL A 55 -4.77 3.61 -0.43
N ARG A 56 -4.33 3.93 0.79
CA ARG A 56 -4.12 5.31 1.23
C ARG A 56 -2.75 5.45 1.87
N TRP A 57 -2.06 6.54 1.55
CA TRP A 57 -0.75 6.83 2.11
C TRP A 57 -0.53 8.33 2.21
N ARG A 58 0.43 8.71 3.04
CA ARG A 58 0.85 10.10 3.17
C ARG A 58 1.95 10.40 2.16
N ASN A 59 1.79 11.47 1.39
CA ASN A 59 2.80 12.02 0.50
C ASN A 59 3.05 13.49 0.89
N GLY A 60 4.09 13.71 1.71
CA GLY A 60 4.33 15.02 2.34
C GLY A 60 3.19 15.41 3.28
N ASP A 61 2.56 16.54 3.01
CA ASP A 61 1.43 17.07 3.79
C ASP A 61 0.06 16.57 3.30
N GLN A 62 0.02 15.83 2.19
CA GLN A 62 -1.21 15.33 1.59
C GLN A 62 -1.41 13.83 1.83
N ILE A 63 -2.66 13.40 1.83
CA ILE A 63 -3.02 11.99 1.81
C ILE A 63 -3.47 11.65 0.40
N LEU A 64 -2.87 10.63 -0.20
CA LEU A 64 -3.29 10.11 -1.49
C LEU A 64 -4.16 8.87 -1.29
N GLU A 65 -5.17 8.72 -2.13
CA GLU A 65 -5.98 7.52 -2.26
C GLU A 65 -5.84 6.97 -3.68
N ALA A 66 -5.71 5.65 -3.80
CA ALA A 66 -5.76 4.94 -5.06
C ALA A 66 -6.47 3.60 -4.92
N ILE A 67 -6.75 2.95 -6.05
CA ILE A 67 -7.38 1.63 -6.09
C ILE A 67 -6.37 0.61 -6.63
N ILE A 68 -6.26 -0.54 -5.98
CA ILE A 68 -5.47 -1.66 -6.51
C ILE A 68 -6.08 -2.13 -7.83
N ALA A 69 -5.32 -2.01 -8.92
CA ALA A 69 -5.66 -2.48 -10.25
C ALA A 69 -5.12 -3.88 -10.52
N GLY A 70 -3.96 -4.21 -9.96
CA GLY A 70 -3.28 -5.50 -10.16
C GLY A 70 -2.42 -5.86 -8.95
N VAL A 71 -2.32 -7.17 -8.67
CA VAL A 71 -1.42 -7.70 -7.65
C VAL A 71 -0.67 -8.89 -8.24
N GLU A 72 0.63 -8.72 -8.40
CA GLU A 72 1.55 -9.77 -8.83
C GLU A 72 2.36 -10.26 -7.63
N ARG A 73 2.38 -11.59 -7.45
CA ARG A 73 3.15 -12.24 -6.39
C ARG A 73 4.17 -13.14 -7.05
N SER A 74 5.43 -12.84 -6.82
CA SER A 74 6.56 -13.71 -7.14
C SER A 74 7.03 -14.42 -5.87
N ASN A 75 8.14 -15.16 -5.94
CA ASN A 75 8.64 -15.95 -4.80
C ASN A 75 8.96 -15.09 -3.57
N ASP A 76 9.62 -13.95 -3.77
CA ASP A 76 10.12 -13.08 -2.69
C ASP A 76 9.69 -11.63 -2.85
N ARG A 77 8.69 -11.35 -3.69
CA ARG A 77 8.24 -9.97 -3.93
C ARG A 77 6.75 -9.91 -4.26
N VAL A 78 6.09 -8.90 -3.70
CA VAL A 78 4.75 -8.48 -4.10
C VAL A 78 4.86 -7.17 -4.85
N THR A 79 4.29 -7.11 -6.05
CA THR A 79 4.18 -5.89 -6.85
C THR A 79 2.72 -5.56 -7.04
N VAL A 80 2.35 -4.32 -6.75
CA VAL A 80 0.98 -3.83 -6.83
C VAL A 80 0.92 -2.66 -7.78
N THR A 81 -0.02 -2.72 -8.73
CA THR A 81 -0.36 -1.62 -9.61
C THR A 81 -1.58 -0.88 -9.05
N LEU A 82 -1.49 0.44 -9.00
CA LEU A 82 -2.55 1.33 -8.57
C LEU A 82 -3.20 2.03 -9.77
N ARG A 83 -4.43 2.49 -9.59
CA ARG A 83 -5.12 3.36 -10.54
C ARG A 83 -5.93 4.42 -9.81
N ASN A 84 -6.27 5.48 -10.54
CA ASN A 84 -7.09 6.59 -10.05
C ASN A 84 -6.51 7.21 -8.79
N THR A 85 -5.20 7.44 -8.77
CA THR A 85 -4.56 8.07 -7.63
C THR A 85 -4.97 9.53 -7.56
N THR A 86 -5.59 9.90 -6.45
CA THR A 86 -6.11 11.25 -6.22
C THR A 86 -5.77 11.72 -4.82
N PRO A 87 -5.43 13.00 -4.64
CA PRO A 87 -5.32 13.57 -3.30
C PRO A 87 -6.69 13.56 -2.63
N LEU A 88 -6.71 13.16 -1.36
CA LEU A 88 -7.85 13.33 -0.49
C LEU A 88 -7.88 14.78 0.02
N PRO A 89 -9.08 15.27 0.42
CA PRO A 89 -9.23 16.57 1.07
C PRO A 89 -8.30 16.74 2.28
N ASP A 90 -7.88 17.97 2.56
CA ASP A 90 -6.97 18.29 3.66
C ASP A 90 -7.58 18.00 5.06
N ASP A 91 -8.91 17.90 5.14
CA ASP A 91 -9.65 17.51 6.34
C ASP A 91 -9.90 16.00 6.44
N PHE A 92 -9.32 15.19 5.55
CA PHE A 92 -9.41 13.74 5.62
C PHE A 92 -8.53 13.19 6.76
N PHE A 93 -9.14 12.43 7.66
CA PHE A 93 -8.44 11.71 8.71
C PHE A 93 -8.54 10.21 8.50
N PHE A 94 -7.46 9.50 8.84
CA PHE A 94 -7.44 8.03 8.80
C PHE A 94 -8.38 7.38 9.84
N TYR A 95 -9.03 8.17 10.69
CA TYR A 95 -10.10 7.78 11.62
C TYR A 95 -10.89 9.02 12.05
#